data_AF-A0A562K4D6-F1
#
_entry.id   AF-A0A562K4D6-F1
#
_cell.length_a   1.000
_cell.length_b   1.000
_cell.length_c   1.000
_cell.angle_alpha   90.00
_cell.angle_beta   90.00
_cell.angle_gamma   90.00
#
_symmetry.space_group_name_H-M   'P 1'
#
loop_
_entity.id
_entity.type
_entity.pdbx_description
1 polymer ?
#
loop_
_entity_poly.entity_id
_entity_poly.type
_entity_poly.pdbx_seq_one_letter_code
_entity_poly.pdbx_strand_id
1 'polypeptide(L)' 'MRTFTAAEAKNKFGEMVDQARSAPVAITKYDRPVLVVMAFEEFERLHALDRTAGSAK' A
#
# COMPACT_ATOMS: atom_id res chain seq x y z
N MET A 1 7.22 -1.18 -7.24
CA MET A 1 6.63 -1.34 -5.89
C MET A 1 7.65 -2.08 -5.03
N ARG A 2 8.09 -1.48 -3.93
CA ARG A 2 9.01 -2.13 -2.98
C ARG A 2 8.22 -3.07 -2.07
N THR A 3 8.87 -4.10 -1.56
CA THR A 3 8.24 -5.12 -0.70
C THR A 3 8.95 -5.21 0.63
N PHE A 4 8.18 -5.39 1.70
CA PHE A 4 8.67 -5.67 3.05
C PHE A 4 8.03 -6.98 3.52
N THR A 5 8.79 -7.84 4.19
CA THR A 5 8.17 -8.90 5.00
C THR A 5 7.43 -8.28 6.18
N ALA A 6 6.49 -9.03 6.79
CA ALA A 6 5.85 -8.61 8.03
C ALA A 6 6.87 -8.27 9.16
N ALA A 7 8.00 -9.00 9.20
CA ALA A 7 9.06 -8.75 10.17
C ALA A 7 9.80 -7.43 9.89
N GLU A 8 10.11 -7.14 8.62
CA GLU A 8 10.75 -5.88 8.24
C GLU A 8 9.81 -4.68 8.42
N ALA A 9 8.53 -4.82 8.10
CA ALA A 9 7.53 -3.77 8.31
C ALA A 9 7.44 -3.37 9.79
N LYS A 10 7.50 -4.35 10.70
CA LYS A 10 7.56 -4.11 12.15
C LYS A 10 8.86 -3.41 12.57
N ASN A 11 10.00 -3.90 12.09
CA ASN A 11 11.31 -3.46 12.56
C ASN A 11 11.79 -2.14 11.91
N LYS A 12 11.31 -1.83 10.70
CA LYS A 12 11.72 -0.69 9.87
C LYS A 12 10.51 0.19 9.50
N PHE A 13 9.59 0.35 10.45
CA PHE A 13 8.32 1.05 10.19
C PHE A 13 8.52 2.46 9.64
N GLY A 14 9.43 3.26 10.21
CA GLY A 14 9.72 4.62 9.74
C GLY A 14 10.19 4.65 8.28
N GLU A 15 11.18 3.83 7.93
CA GLU A 15 11.66 3.69 6.55
C GLU A 15 10.54 3.26 5.60
N MET A 16 9.71 2.30 6.02
CA MET A 16 8.58 1.83 5.23
C MET A 16 7.57 2.95 4.98
N VAL A 17 7.24 3.77 5.98
CA VAL A 17 6.32 4.91 5.86
C VAL A 17 6.89 5.96 4.90
N ASP A 18 8.18 6.32 5.05
CA ASP A 18 8.83 7.28 4.15
C ASP A 18 8.77 6.84 2.68
N GLN A 19 8.98 5.53 2.45
CA GLN A 19 8.86 4.95 1.11
C GLN A 19 7.41 4.92 0.62
N ALA A 20 6.46 4.54 1.48
CA ALA A 20 5.04 4.47 1.15
C ALA A 20 4.44 5.84 0.78
N ARG A 21 5.02 6.94 1.30
CA ARG A 21 4.65 8.31 0.90
C ARG A 21 5.06 8.66 -0.53
N SER A 22 6.11 8.03 -1.05
CA SER A 22 6.64 8.29 -2.40
C SER A 22 6.07 7.32 -3.43
N ALA A 23 5.83 6.07 -3.05
CA ALA A 23 5.20 5.06 -3.91
C ALA A 23 4.59 3.94 -3.06
N PRO A 24 3.53 3.24 -3.53
CA PRO A 24 2.98 2.09 -2.83
C PRO A 24 4.04 1.02 -2.51
N VAL A 25 3.94 0.47 -1.31
CA VAL A 25 4.80 -0.59 -0.76
C VAL A 25 3.93 -1.79 -0.41
N ALA A 26 4.34 -3.00 -0.80
CA ALA A 26 3.63 -4.21 -0.40
C ALA A 26 4.25 -4.85 0.85
N ILE A 27 3.39 -5.39 1.72
CA ILE A 27 3.79 -6.25 2.82
C ILE A 27 3.51 -7.70 2.41
N THR A 28 4.50 -8.58 2.59
CA THR A 28 4.42 -9.99 2.23
C THR A 28 4.34 -10.91 3.44
N LYS A 29 3.67 -12.05 3.25
CA LYS A 29 3.68 -13.21 4.13
C LYS A 29 4.01 -14.44 3.30
N TYR A 30 5.08 -15.16 3.64
CA TYR A 30 5.59 -16.29 2.84
C TYR A 30 5.73 -15.93 1.35
N ASP A 31 6.37 -14.79 1.08
CA ASP A 31 6.59 -14.22 -0.26
C ASP A 31 5.34 -13.88 -1.08
N ARG A 32 4.16 -13.94 -0.47
CA ARG A 32 2.91 -13.50 -1.09
C ARG A 32 2.54 -12.11 -0.58
N PRO A 33 2.31 -11.12 -1.46
CA PRO A 33 1.75 -9.83 -1.08
C PRO A 33 0.39 -10.03 -0.40
N VAL A 34 0.24 -9.46 0.79
CA VAL A 34 -1.00 -9.57 1.60
C VAL A 34 -1.58 -8.22 1.97
N LEU A 35 -0.75 -7.16 2.04
CA LEU A 35 -1.20 -5.79 2.25
C LEU A 35 -0.39 -4.84 1.35
N VAL A 36 -0.95 -3.65 1.12
CA VAL A 36 -0.26 -2.51 0.53
C VAL A 36 -0.35 -1.33 1.49
N VAL A 37 0.75 -0.62 1.67
CA VAL A 37 0.84 0.67 2.38
C VAL A 37 1.14 1.74 1.34
N MET A 38 0.42 2.85 1.39
CA MET A 38 0.57 3.99 0.49
C MET A 38 0.18 5.28 1.21
N ALA A 39 0.47 6.42 0.59
CA ALA A 39 -0.05 7.72 1.02
C ALA A 39 -1.59 7.68 1.10
N PHE A 40 -2.14 8.35 2.10
CA PHE A 40 -3.58 8.37 2.33
C PHE A 40 -4.32 9.04 1.16
N GLU A 41 -3.76 10.11 0.61
CA GLU A 41 -4.30 10.83 -0.54
C GLU A 41 -4.40 9.95 -1.78
N GLU A 42 -3.44 9.05 -1.97
CA GLU A 42 -3.44 8.10 -3.09
C GLU A 42 -4.51 7.02 -2.89
N PHE A 43 -4.69 6.53 -1.65
CA PHE A 43 -5.79 5.65 -1.33
C PHE A 43 -7.15 6.31 -1.61
N GLU A 44 -7.35 7.56 -1.17
CA GLU A 44 -8.59 8.30 -1.43
C GLU A 44 -8.84 8.50 -2.93
N ARG A 45 -7.81 8.80 -3.72
CA ARG A 45 -7.90 8.91 -5.18
C ARG A 45 -8.37 7.59 -5.81
N LEU A 46 -7.75 6.47 -5.44
CA LEU A 46 -8.14 5.15 -5.95
C LEU A 46 -9.56 4.77 -5.52
N HIS A 47 -9.90 5.00 -4.26
CA HIS A 47 -11.23 4.73 -3.72
C HIS A 47 -12.32 5.59 -4.39
N ALA A 48 -12.01 6.83 -4.77
CA ALA A 48 -12.91 7.66 -5.56
C ALA A 48 -13.14 7.09 -6.98
N LEU A 49 -12.09 6.62 -7.65
CA LEU A 49 -12.19 5.98 -8.97
C LEU A 49 -13.05 4.72 -8.92
N ASP A 50 -12.85 3.87 -7.91
CA ASP A 50 -13.65 2.65 -7.74
C ASP A 50 -15.15 2.94 -7.59
N ARG A 51 -15.51 4.01 -6.85
CA ARG A 51 -16.90 4.46 -6.73
C ARG A 51 -17.48 4.92 -8.07
N THR A 52 -16.70 5.63 -8.88
CA THR A 52 -17.18 6.08 -10.20
C THR A 52 -17.31 4.93 -11.20
N ALA A 53 -16.41 3.93 -11.14
CA ALA A 53 -16.46 2.75 -11.98
C ALA A 53 -17.63 1.82 -11.62
N GLY A 54 -18.04 1.77 -10.35
CA GLY A 54 -19.19 1.00 -9.88
C GLY A 54 -20.56 1.55 -10.31
N SER A 55 -20.67 2.85 -10.61
CA SER A 55 -21.90 3.47 -11.12
C SER A 55 -22.15 3.26 -12.62
N ALA A 56 -21.19 2.69 -13.36
CA ALA A 56 -21.29 2.45 -14.80
C ALA A 56 -21.75 1.02 -15.15
N LYS A 57 -22.32 0.30 -14.19
CA LYS A 57 -22.72 -1.11 -14.37
C LYS A 57 -24.21 -1.33 -14.15
#